data_AF-A0AAV8H2X6-F1
#
_entry.id   AF-A0AAV8H2X6-F1
#
_cell.length_a   1.000
_cell.length_b   1.000
_cell.length_c   1.000
_cell.angle_alpha   90.00
_cell.angle_beta   90.00
_cell.angle_gamma   90.00
#
_symmetry.space_group_name_H-M   'P 1'
#
loop_
_entity.id
_entity.type
_entity.pdbx_description
1 polymer ?
#
loop_
_entity_poly.entity_id
_entity_poly.type
_entity_poly.pdbx_seq_one_letter_code
_entity_poly.pdbx_strand_id
1 'polypeptide(L)'
;MSRNTVNGISHSELLPHDFREMILKVLKMFLGLVFAGWIFLWIIVPTSTWKYHWSPKLYSNTYSTYFGRQGTNILIYAFPILFITVVGCIYLHFRQKKHYTGSRSGILSSLIAGWKRPVLVQGPLGVVSGIEFTFGFSYNPMSTIFINIPSVSKLQWHPFTVTSSSNLEPERLSVIIKKEGSWTQKLHAVLSSPIANDHISVSVEGPYSPISMNILRYESLVMVSGGSGITPFISIIRELIYQSNIMNTSTPEILLVCVFRNSLDLTVLDLLLPICSNVSDFSNLKLRIEAYVTKEKEKPTNHEQRVIRTICFKPHPSDVPISPVLGSNSWLYLAVIISASFVAFLVLTGILQRYYIYPKDKNTFKIYSWSKRTLLHLLFMSFCIVVAATIPFFINKRSNSKAGKQINNLDLPTPTVSPSSWLHNSEIEMESLPWNSLSKATNVHYGKRPDLKKILLEINQMNVGVVASGPSGLRHEVAAICSSGLADNLHYESISFSW
;
A
#
# COMPACT_ATOMS: atom_id res chain seq x y z
N MET A 1 24.45 47.89 -22.06
CA MET A 1 23.54 47.90 -23.22
C MET A 1 23.26 46.44 -23.60
N SER A 2 21.98 46.09 -23.60
CA SER A 2 21.39 44.75 -23.44
C SER A 2 21.61 43.78 -24.61
N ARG A 3 21.65 42.46 -24.32
CA ARG A 3 21.00 41.43 -25.16
C ARG A 3 20.72 40.12 -24.39
N ASN A 4 19.46 40.03 -23.97
CA ASN A 4 18.52 38.91 -24.05
C ASN A 4 18.88 37.54 -23.45
N THR A 5 18.28 37.31 -22.28
CA THR A 5 17.81 36.03 -21.74
C THR A 5 16.82 35.33 -22.69
N VAL A 6 17.10 34.08 -23.06
CA VAL A 6 16.11 33.16 -23.63
C VAL A 6 15.83 32.07 -22.59
N ASN A 7 14.73 32.24 -21.86
CA ASN A 7 14.14 31.19 -21.04
C ASN A 7 13.58 30.10 -21.97
N GLY A 8 14.06 28.87 -21.79
CA GLY A 8 13.47 27.69 -22.39
C GLY A 8 12.10 27.42 -21.77
N ILE A 9 11.05 27.81 -22.49
CA ILE A 9 9.66 27.49 -22.18
C ILE A 9 9.44 26.02 -22.52
N SER A 10 9.14 25.21 -21.51
CA SER A 10 8.62 23.87 -21.70
C SER A 10 7.19 23.97 -22.26
N HIS A 11 7.01 23.49 -23.49
CA HIS A 11 5.78 23.57 -24.30
C HIS A 11 4.58 22.73 -23.77
N SER A 12 4.28 22.74 -22.46
CA SER A 12 3.19 21.93 -21.89
C SER A 12 2.20 22.66 -20.97
N GLU A 13 2.05 23.97 -21.13
CA GLU A 13 0.98 24.78 -20.53
C GLU A 13 0.20 25.53 -21.63
N LEU A 14 -0.61 24.81 -22.42
CA LEU A 14 -1.37 25.45 -23.52
C LEU A 14 -2.87 25.64 -23.24
N LEU A 15 -3.36 25.35 -22.02
CA LEU A 15 -4.76 25.54 -21.69
C LEU A 15 -4.92 26.32 -20.38
N PRO A 16 -5.65 27.46 -20.38
CA PRO A 16 -5.98 28.21 -19.17
C PRO A 16 -6.60 27.29 -18.10
N HIS A 17 -6.25 27.51 -16.83
CA HIS A 17 -6.73 26.69 -15.71
C HIS A 17 -8.26 26.53 -15.71
N ASP A 18 -8.98 27.61 -15.98
CA ASP A 18 -10.45 27.63 -16.04
C ASP A 18 -11.00 26.86 -17.23
N PHE A 19 -10.28 26.87 -18.35
CA PHE A 19 -10.63 26.10 -19.53
C PHE A 19 -10.46 24.59 -19.30
N ARG A 20 -9.40 24.18 -18.58
CA ARG A 20 -9.20 22.77 -18.18
C ARG A 20 -10.30 22.29 -17.23
N GLU A 21 -10.67 23.10 -16.25
CA GLU A 21 -11.81 22.84 -15.34
C GLU A 21 -13.13 22.70 -16.11
N MET A 22 -13.39 23.60 -17.06
CA MET A 22 -14.56 23.53 -17.94
C MET A 22 -14.57 22.24 -18.76
N ILE A 23 -13.45 21.88 -19.39
CA ILE A 23 -13.32 20.62 -20.14
C ILE A 23 -13.60 19.41 -19.26
N LEU A 24 -13.04 19.34 -18.06
CA LEU A 24 -13.25 18.22 -17.16
C LEU A 24 -14.72 18.10 -16.74
N LYS A 25 -15.40 19.22 -16.49
CA LYS A 25 -16.84 19.22 -16.17
C LYS A 25 -17.69 18.76 -17.35
N VAL A 26 -17.41 19.29 -18.55
CA VAL A 26 -18.09 18.88 -19.79
C VAL A 26 -17.87 17.39 -20.06
N LEU A 27 -16.64 16.90 -19.91
CA LEU A 27 -16.29 15.51 -20.12
C LEU A 27 -17.01 14.58 -19.14
N LYS A 28 -17.07 14.96 -17.86
CA LYS A 28 -17.80 14.20 -16.83
C LYS A 28 -19.30 14.16 -17.12
N MET A 29 -19.90 15.28 -17.51
CA MET A 29 -21.32 15.35 -17.88
C MET A 29 -21.61 14.47 -19.10
N PHE A 30 -20.76 14.54 -20.11
CA PHE A 30 -20.84 13.71 -21.30
C PHE A 30 -20.75 12.21 -20.98
N LEU A 31 -19.77 11.80 -20.16
CA LEU A 31 -19.65 10.42 -19.69
C LEU A 31 -20.90 9.95 -18.92
N GLY A 32 -21.45 10.82 -18.07
CA GLY A 32 -22.70 10.55 -17.35
C GLY A 32 -23.89 10.33 -18.30
N LEU A 33 -24.00 11.12 -19.37
CA LEU A 33 -25.04 10.97 -20.40
C LEU A 33 -24.88 9.65 -21.17
N VAL A 34 -23.66 9.29 -21.58
CA VAL A 34 -23.39 8.01 -22.25
C VAL A 34 -23.75 6.83 -21.35
N PHE A 35 -23.41 6.91 -20.06
CA PHE A 35 -23.76 5.88 -19.09
C PHE A 35 -25.27 5.76 -18.85
N ALA A 36 -25.98 6.89 -18.71
CA ALA A 36 -27.42 6.91 -18.57
C ALA A 36 -28.12 6.34 -19.82
N GLY A 37 -27.65 6.69 -21.02
CA GLY A 37 -28.13 6.13 -22.28
C GLY A 37 -27.89 4.62 -22.38
N TRP A 38 -26.75 4.13 -21.87
CA TRP A 38 -26.46 2.70 -21.81
C TRP A 38 -27.37 1.95 -20.83
N ILE A 39 -27.63 2.50 -19.63
CA ILE A 39 -28.62 1.93 -18.69
C ILE A 39 -30.01 1.91 -19.31
N PHE A 40 -30.41 2.98 -19.99
CA PHE A 40 -31.70 3.06 -20.67
C PHE A 40 -31.87 1.95 -21.71
N LEU A 41 -30.81 1.60 -22.44
CA LEU A 41 -30.84 0.44 -23.34
C LEU A 41 -31.15 -0.85 -22.59
N TRP A 42 -30.56 -1.10 -21.42
CA TRP A 42 -30.86 -2.29 -20.61
C TRP A 42 -32.31 -2.34 -20.11
N ILE A 43 -32.91 -1.19 -19.80
CA ILE A 43 -34.33 -1.09 -19.42
C ILE A 43 -35.23 -1.41 -20.62
N ILE A 44 -34.83 -0.99 -21.82
CA ILE A 44 -35.58 -1.26 -23.05
C ILE A 44 -35.42 -2.69 -23.56
N VAL A 45 -34.26 -3.35 -23.37
CA VAL A 45 -33.99 -4.71 -23.86
C VAL A 45 -35.10 -5.74 -23.59
N PRO A 46 -35.73 -5.82 -22.40
CA PRO A 46 -36.82 -6.77 -22.14
C PRO A 46 -38.18 -6.39 -22.76
N THR A 47 -38.31 -5.19 -23.34
CA THR A 47 -39.60 -4.70 -23.87
C THR A 47 -39.94 -5.26 -25.24
N SER A 48 -41.23 -5.29 -25.58
CA SER A 48 -41.71 -5.64 -26.93
C SER A 48 -41.15 -4.70 -28.00
N THR A 49 -40.97 -3.43 -27.68
CA THR A 49 -40.35 -2.41 -28.55
C THR A 49 -38.95 -2.83 -29.01
N TRP A 50 -38.13 -3.36 -28.09
CA TRP A 50 -36.81 -3.87 -28.42
C TRP A 50 -36.89 -5.07 -29.36
N LYS A 51 -37.71 -6.07 -29.00
CA LYS A 51 -37.82 -7.33 -29.73
C LYS A 51 -38.34 -7.14 -31.16
N TYR A 52 -39.35 -6.31 -31.37
CA TYR A 52 -40.05 -6.22 -32.65
C TYR A 52 -39.59 -5.06 -33.53
N HIS A 53 -39.08 -3.96 -32.96
CA HIS A 53 -38.78 -2.75 -33.74
C HIS A 53 -37.29 -2.39 -33.75
N TRP A 54 -36.61 -2.41 -32.60
CA TRP A 54 -35.23 -1.93 -32.52
C TRP A 54 -34.20 -3.02 -32.86
N SER A 55 -34.36 -4.22 -32.31
CA SER A 55 -33.43 -5.32 -32.54
C SER A 55 -33.29 -5.70 -34.02
N PRO A 56 -34.36 -5.88 -34.81
CA PRO A 56 -34.25 -6.21 -36.24
C PRO A 56 -33.56 -5.11 -37.05
N LYS A 57 -33.87 -3.83 -36.77
CA LYS A 57 -33.28 -2.66 -37.44
C LYS A 57 -31.80 -2.47 -37.10
N LEU A 58 -31.42 -2.75 -35.86
CA LEU A 58 -30.01 -2.77 -35.47
C LEU A 58 -29.28 -3.90 -36.18
N TYR A 59 -29.85 -5.11 -36.20
CA TYR A 59 -29.25 -6.23 -36.92
C TYR A 59 -29.08 -5.96 -38.40
N SER A 60 -30.05 -5.36 -39.10
CA SER A 60 -29.89 -5.09 -40.55
C SER A 60 -28.71 -4.16 -40.85
N ASN A 61 -28.41 -3.23 -39.94
CA ASN A 61 -27.35 -2.24 -40.15
C ASN A 61 -25.97 -2.73 -39.69
N THR A 62 -25.92 -3.65 -38.72
CA THR A 62 -24.65 -4.15 -38.15
C THR A 62 -24.30 -5.56 -38.62
N TYR A 63 -25.21 -6.25 -39.33
CA TYR A 63 -24.96 -7.58 -39.86
C TYR A 63 -23.96 -7.50 -41.02
N SER A 64 -22.72 -7.88 -40.71
CA SER A 64 -21.63 -7.93 -41.68
C SER A 64 -21.09 -9.35 -41.80
N THR A 65 -20.47 -9.66 -42.93
CA THR A 65 -19.74 -10.92 -43.11
C THR A 65 -18.56 -11.07 -42.14
N TYR A 66 -18.06 -9.96 -41.58
CA TYR A 66 -16.93 -9.92 -40.65
C TYR A 66 -17.30 -10.15 -39.19
N PHE A 67 -18.47 -9.71 -38.73
CA PHE A 67 -18.84 -9.81 -37.30
C PHE A 67 -20.17 -10.55 -37.06
N GLY A 68 -20.93 -10.83 -38.13
CA GLY A 68 -22.23 -11.50 -38.08
C GLY A 68 -23.16 -10.86 -37.05
N ARG A 69 -23.94 -11.71 -36.36
CA ARG A 69 -24.85 -11.29 -35.27
C ARG A 69 -24.12 -10.81 -34.01
N GLN A 70 -22.84 -11.15 -33.84
CA GLN A 70 -22.05 -10.77 -32.67
C GLN A 70 -21.61 -9.31 -32.71
N GLY A 71 -21.45 -8.72 -33.90
CA GLY A 71 -21.11 -7.31 -34.06
C GLY A 71 -22.11 -6.38 -33.36
N THR A 72 -23.41 -6.70 -33.44
CA THR A 72 -24.46 -5.98 -32.73
C THR A 72 -24.28 -6.04 -31.21
N ASN A 73 -23.92 -7.20 -30.67
CA ASN A 73 -23.70 -7.37 -29.23
C ASN A 73 -22.47 -6.61 -28.75
N ILE A 74 -21.37 -6.63 -29.51
CA ILE A 74 -20.16 -5.89 -29.18
C ILE A 74 -20.45 -4.38 -29.18
N LEU A 75 -21.21 -3.88 -30.17
CA LEU A 75 -21.56 -2.47 -30.28
C LEU A 75 -22.47 -1.97 -29.15
N ILE A 76 -23.46 -2.77 -28.74
CA ILE A 76 -24.46 -2.36 -27.74
C ILE A 76 -23.94 -2.56 -26.32
N TYR A 77 -23.27 -3.68 -26.06
CA TYR A 77 -22.93 -4.07 -24.69
C TYR A 77 -21.47 -3.72 -24.32
N ALA A 78 -20.51 -3.95 -25.22
CA ALA A 78 -19.10 -3.80 -24.89
C ALA A 78 -18.57 -2.38 -25.18
N PHE A 79 -18.93 -1.80 -26.32
CA PHE A 79 -18.38 -0.51 -26.76
C PHE A 79 -18.67 0.66 -25.79
N PRO A 80 -19.87 0.84 -25.24
CA PRO A 80 -20.15 1.97 -24.34
C PRO A 80 -19.32 1.92 -23.05
N ILE A 81 -19.17 0.72 -22.46
CA ILE A 81 -18.36 0.53 -21.24
C ILE A 81 -16.88 0.80 -21.55
N LEU A 82 -16.36 0.27 -22.64
CA LEU A 82 -14.96 0.47 -23.03
C LEU A 82 -14.67 1.93 -23.36
N PHE A 83 -15.58 2.61 -24.04
CA PHE A 83 -15.50 4.03 -24.33
C PHE A 83 -15.46 4.86 -23.04
N ILE A 84 -16.39 4.61 -22.11
CA ILE A 84 -16.40 5.26 -20.78
C ILE A 84 -15.09 5.00 -20.04
N THR A 85 -14.55 3.78 -20.12
CA THR A 85 -13.31 3.40 -19.43
C THR A 85 -12.10 4.14 -20.02
N VAL A 86 -11.92 4.15 -21.35
CA VAL A 86 -10.79 4.82 -22.01
C VAL A 86 -10.85 6.33 -21.78
N VAL A 87 -12.01 6.94 -21.99
CA VAL A 87 -12.20 8.38 -21.76
C VAL A 87 -12.10 8.72 -20.28
N GLY A 88 -12.54 7.83 -19.38
CA GLY A 88 -12.37 7.94 -17.94
C GLY A 88 -10.90 7.91 -17.51
N CYS A 89 -10.08 7.04 -18.09
CA CYS A 89 -8.62 7.02 -17.88
C CYS A 89 -7.98 8.35 -18.33
N ILE A 90 -8.39 8.88 -19.48
CA ILE A 90 -7.91 10.19 -19.98
C ILE A 90 -8.37 11.33 -19.03
N TYR A 91 -9.61 11.31 -18.58
CA TYR A 91 -10.15 12.27 -17.61
C TYR A 91 -9.34 12.26 -16.30
N LEU A 92 -9.02 11.07 -15.78
CA LEU A 92 -8.22 10.92 -14.55
C LEU A 92 -6.80 11.43 -14.71
N HIS A 93 -6.17 11.21 -15.88
CA HIS A 93 -4.87 11.77 -16.19
C HIS A 93 -4.86 13.31 -16.12
N PHE A 94 -5.86 13.97 -16.71
CA PHE A 94 -5.97 15.44 -16.67
C PHE A 94 -6.35 16.00 -15.30
N ARG A 95 -7.05 15.21 -14.46
CA ARG A 95 -7.42 15.62 -13.09
C ARG A 95 -6.23 15.60 -12.13
N GLN A 96 -5.24 14.72 -12.32
CA GLN A 96 -4.11 14.55 -11.40
C GLN A 96 -3.16 15.76 -11.30
N LYS A 97 -3.26 16.78 -12.18
CA LYS A 97 -2.44 18.01 -12.11
C LYS A 97 -3.03 19.10 -11.20
N LYS A 98 -3.46 18.76 -9.98
CA LYS A 98 -3.90 19.73 -8.98
C LYS A 98 -3.00 19.65 -7.74
N HIS A 99 -1.98 20.51 -7.68
CA HIS A 99 -1.47 20.99 -6.40
C HIS A 99 -2.59 21.81 -5.76
N TYR A 100 -3.06 21.42 -4.57
CA TYR A 100 -3.91 22.28 -3.76
C TYR A 100 -3.13 22.76 -2.53
N THR A 101 -2.94 24.07 -2.49
CA THR A 101 -2.82 24.88 -1.28
C THR A 101 -4.13 24.78 -0.48
N GLY A 102 -4.03 24.74 0.85
CA GLY A 102 -5.14 24.41 1.74
C GLY A 102 -6.22 25.50 1.87
N SER A 103 -7.41 25.10 2.36
CA SER A 103 -8.11 25.69 3.52
C SER A 103 -9.59 25.27 3.62
N ARG A 104 -10.01 25.03 4.88
CA ARG A 104 -11.32 25.12 5.56
C ARG A 104 -12.64 24.50 5.00
N SER A 105 -13.10 23.50 5.78
CA SER A 105 -14.37 23.41 6.54
C SER A 105 -15.73 23.35 5.84
N GLY A 106 -16.50 22.30 6.20
CA GLY A 106 -17.96 22.29 6.20
C GLY A 106 -18.50 20.98 6.78
N ILE A 107 -19.30 21.03 7.86
CA ILE A 107 -19.85 19.86 8.58
C ILE A 107 -20.72 18.95 7.69
N LEU A 108 -21.19 19.42 6.53
CA LEU A 108 -21.85 18.58 5.52
C LEU A 108 -20.87 17.64 4.77
N SER A 109 -19.57 17.93 4.79
CA SER A 109 -18.53 17.10 4.18
C SER A 109 -18.16 15.88 5.04
N SER A 110 -18.47 15.87 6.33
CA SER A 110 -18.20 14.72 7.22
C SER A 110 -19.19 13.57 7.00
N LEU A 111 -20.45 13.89 6.68
CA LEU A 111 -21.48 12.90 6.37
C LEU A 111 -21.25 12.25 5.00
N ILE A 112 -20.76 13.01 4.02
CA ILE A 112 -20.36 12.47 2.71
C ILE A 112 -18.98 11.77 2.78
N ALA A 113 -18.14 12.09 3.77
CA ALA A 113 -16.88 11.38 4.01
C ALA A 113 -17.11 9.94 4.47
N GLY A 114 -18.24 9.62 5.11
CA GLY A 114 -18.63 8.25 5.46
C GLY A 114 -18.84 7.34 4.23
N TRP A 115 -19.30 7.90 3.11
CA TRP A 115 -19.45 7.18 1.82
C TRP A 115 -18.21 7.21 0.93
N LYS A 116 -17.18 7.99 1.30
CA LYS A 116 -15.90 8.09 0.59
C LYS A 116 -14.78 7.27 1.22
N ARG A 117 -15.05 6.52 2.28
CA ARG A 117 -14.10 5.55 2.84
C ARG A 117 -14.24 4.23 2.08
N PRO A 118 -13.32 3.87 1.18
CA PRO A 118 -13.27 2.50 0.70
C PRO A 118 -12.82 1.62 1.86
N VAL A 119 -13.79 1.02 2.54
CA VAL A 119 -13.54 -0.24 3.27
C VAL A 119 -13.28 -1.26 2.16
N LEU A 120 -12.02 -1.65 1.96
CA LEU A 120 -11.70 -2.72 1.02
C LEU A 120 -10.90 -3.82 1.69
N VAL A 121 -11.60 -4.94 1.80
CA VAL A 121 -11.15 -6.27 2.16
C VAL A 121 -10.63 -6.94 0.88
N GLN A 122 -9.34 -7.32 0.90
CA GLN A 122 -8.77 -8.62 0.45
C GLN A 122 -8.79 -9.06 -1.04
N GLY A 123 -7.68 -9.69 -1.47
CA GLY A 123 -7.69 -10.76 -2.49
C GLY A 123 -7.14 -10.44 -3.89
N PRO A 124 -6.84 -11.47 -4.71
CA PRO A 124 -5.83 -11.47 -5.78
C PRO A 124 -6.26 -10.86 -7.13
N LEU A 125 -7.35 -10.10 -7.18
CA LEU A 125 -7.84 -9.50 -8.43
C LEU A 125 -8.23 -8.04 -8.20
N GLY A 126 -7.33 -7.15 -8.61
CA GLY A 126 -7.50 -5.74 -8.99
C GLY A 126 -8.53 -4.88 -8.24
N VAL A 127 -8.06 -3.79 -7.62
CA VAL A 127 -8.30 -2.40 -8.08
C VAL A 127 -7.45 -1.44 -7.23
N VAL A 128 -6.85 -0.47 -7.92
CA VAL A 128 -5.88 0.53 -7.47
C VAL A 128 -6.57 1.64 -6.66
N SER A 129 -6.05 2.00 -5.48
CA SER A 129 -6.29 3.30 -4.85
C SER A 129 -5.08 4.22 -5.12
N GLY A 130 -5.16 4.97 -6.21
CA GLY A 130 -4.08 5.81 -6.74
C GLY A 130 -4.18 7.29 -6.37
N ILE A 131 -4.56 7.63 -5.13
CA ILE A 131 -4.63 9.04 -4.67
C ILE A 131 -3.54 9.36 -3.63
N GLU A 132 -2.89 8.38 -3.03
CA GLU A 132 -1.80 8.63 -2.07
C GLU A 132 -0.45 8.92 -2.74
N PHE A 133 -0.31 8.71 -4.06
CA PHE A 133 1.01 8.74 -4.72
C PHE A 133 1.54 10.14 -5.12
N THR A 134 0.86 11.21 -4.69
CA THR A 134 1.38 12.60 -4.80
C THR A 134 1.55 13.27 -3.45
N PHE A 135 1.26 12.54 -2.38
CA PHE A 135 1.50 12.94 -1.00
C PHE A 135 2.52 11.94 -0.44
N GLY A 136 3.28 12.28 0.60
CA GLY A 136 4.25 11.35 1.19
C GLY A 136 3.63 9.98 1.47
N PHE A 137 4.45 8.92 1.49
CA PHE A 137 4.02 7.55 1.77
C PHE A 137 3.32 7.51 3.15
N SER A 138 2.00 7.76 3.15
CA SER A 138 1.18 7.84 4.34
C SER A 138 0.63 6.45 4.59
N TYR A 139 1.00 5.90 5.74
CA TYR A 139 0.55 4.58 6.16
C TYR A 139 0.11 4.69 7.60
N ASN A 140 -0.94 3.92 7.93
CA ASN A 140 -1.41 3.83 9.30
C ASN A 140 -0.46 2.96 10.12
N PRO A 141 -0.45 3.13 11.46
CA PRO A 141 0.26 2.21 12.34
C PRO A 141 -0.14 0.75 12.09
N MET A 142 0.78 -0.16 12.38
CA MET A 142 0.59 -1.62 12.21
C MET A 142 0.46 -2.08 10.74
N SER A 143 0.79 -1.22 9.78
CA SER A 143 0.81 -1.59 8.36
C SER A 143 1.88 -2.64 8.07
N THR A 144 1.58 -3.55 7.15
CA THR A 144 2.52 -4.57 6.67
C THR A 144 3.02 -4.22 5.27
N ILE A 145 4.28 -4.45 4.98
CA ILE A 145 4.86 -4.36 3.65
C ILE A 145 5.47 -5.69 3.25
N PHE A 146 5.47 -6.01 1.97
CA PHE A 146 6.19 -7.14 1.42
C PHE A 146 7.51 -6.66 0.84
N ILE A 147 8.58 -7.33 1.23
CA ILE A 147 9.94 -6.99 0.84
C ILE A 147 10.50 -8.11 -0.03
N ASN A 148 11.06 -7.72 -1.17
CA ASN A 148 11.88 -8.58 -2.02
C ASN A 148 13.28 -7.96 -2.14
N ILE A 149 14.29 -8.80 -1.91
CA ILE A 149 15.70 -8.44 -2.01
C ILE A 149 16.32 -9.36 -3.05
N PRO A 150 16.49 -8.90 -4.31
CA PRO A 150 16.96 -9.75 -5.41
C PRO A 150 18.33 -10.40 -5.17
N SER A 151 19.19 -9.79 -4.34
CA SER A 151 20.49 -10.34 -3.94
C SER A 151 20.36 -11.58 -3.03
N VAL A 152 19.26 -11.70 -2.28
CA VAL A 152 18.94 -12.87 -1.46
C VAL A 152 18.10 -13.87 -2.25
N SER A 153 17.05 -13.38 -2.93
CA SER A 153 16.13 -14.20 -3.72
C SER A 153 15.40 -13.35 -4.74
N LYS A 154 15.41 -13.76 -6.01
CA LYS A 154 14.80 -12.99 -7.11
C LYS A 154 13.27 -12.98 -7.09
N LEU A 155 12.64 -14.00 -6.50
CA LEU A 155 11.19 -14.23 -6.60
C LEU A 155 10.46 -14.25 -5.26
N GLN A 156 11.17 -14.36 -4.15
CA GLN A 156 10.53 -14.47 -2.84
C GLN A 156 10.22 -13.09 -2.26
N TRP A 157 8.96 -12.92 -1.86
CA TRP A 157 8.45 -11.74 -1.16
C TRP A 157 8.11 -12.14 0.28
N HIS A 158 8.58 -11.36 1.24
CA HIS A 158 8.39 -11.64 2.66
C HIS A 158 7.66 -10.48 3.35
N PRO A 159 6.59 -10.75 4.11
CA PRO A 159 5.85 -9.71 4.83
C PRO A 159 6.60 -9.27 6.08
N PHE A 160 6.63 -7.96 6.33
CA PHE A 160 7.17 -7.36 7.53
C PHE A 160 6.28 -6.20 7.99
N THR A 161 6.06 -6.10 9.30
CA THR A 161 5.35 -4.98 9.89
C THR A 161 6.23 -3.74 9.88
N VAL A 162 5.68 -2.62 9.42
CA VAL A 162 6.32 -1.31 9.45
C VAL A 162 6.39 -0.83 10.89
N THR A 163 7.56 -0.41 11.34
CA THR A 163 7.79 0.06 12.71
C THR A 163 7.90 1.56 12.83
N SER A 164 8.20 2.26 11.73
CA SER A 164 8.16 3.72 11.66
C SER A 164 6.72 4.27 11.72
N SER A 165 6.57 5.57 11.97
CA SER A 165 5.30 6.29 11.78
C SER A 165 5.44 7.23 10.59
N SER A 166 4.44 7.27 9.71
CA SER A 166 4.43 8.15 8.54
C SER A 166 4.41 9.64 8.90
N ASN A 167 3.87 9.97 10.08
CA ASN A 167 3.77 11.34 10.58
C ASN A 167 5.05 11.78 11.31
N LEU A 168 5.67 10.87 12.06
CA LEU A 168 6.89 11.15 12.83
C LEU A 168 8.16 11.08 11.99
N GLU A 169 8.24 10.12 11.06
CA GLU A 169 9.41 9.83 10.23
C GLU A 169 9.03 9.81 8.73
N PRO A 170 8.62 10.95 8.14
CA PRO A 170 8.06 10.99 6.78
C PRO A 170 9.06 10.60 5.68
N GLU A 171 10.36 10.70 5.95
CA GLU A 171 11.44 10.38 4.99
C GLU A 171 12.00 8.97 5.17
N ARG A 172 11.51 8.18 6.13
CA ARG A 172 12.05 6.85 6.45
C ARG A 172 10.98 5.79 6.61
N LEU A 173 11.27 4.63 6.03
CA LEU A 173 10.50 3.41 6.22
C LEU A 173 11.39 2.41 6.97
N SER A 174 10.98 1.98 8.15
CA SER A 174 11.74 1.05 8.99
C SER A 174 10.97 -0.24 9.21
N VAL A 175 11.71 -1.35 9.18
CA VAL A 175 11.22 -2.69 9.52
C VAL A 175 12.22 -3.39 10.42
N ILE A 176 11.72 -4.26 11.29
CA ILE A 176 12.56 -5.09 12.16
C ILE A 176 12.48 -6.53 11.65
N ILE A 177 13.63 -7.10 11.30
CA ILE A 177 13.73 -8.45 10.75
C ILE A 177 14.50 -9.33 11.73
N LYS A 178 13.81 -10.30 12.34
CA LYS A 178 14.44 -11.30 13.20
C LYS A 178 15.01 -12.46 12.37
N LYS A 179 16.20 -12.93 12.74
CA LYS A 179 16.89 -14.07 12.11
C LYS A 179 16.27 -15.40 12.56
N GLU A 180 15.18 -15.83 11.94
CA GLU A 180 14.48 -17.09 12.28
C GLU A 180 14.39 -18.10 11.12
N GLY A 181 14.25 -17.62 9.88
CA GLY A 181 14.12 -18.47 8.69
C GLY A 181 15.32 -18.46 7.75
N SER A 182 15.37 -19.40 6.81
CA SER A 182 16.45 -19.54 5.81
C SER A 182 16.67 -18.25 4.99
N TRP A 183 15.59 -17.57 4.60
CA TRP A 183 15.67 -16.28 3.92
C TRP A 183 16.29 -15.19 4.80
N THR A 184 15.80 -15.04 6.04
CA THR A 184 16.31 -14.03 7.00
C THR A 184 17.77 -14.29 7.40
N GLN A 185 18.19 -15.57 7.44
CA GLN A 185 19.58 -15.94 7.69
C GLN A 185 20.49 -15.56 6.53
N LYS A 186 20.06 -15.78 5.28
CA LYS A 186 20.77 -15.33 4.09
C LYS A 186 20.84 -13.80 4.01
N LEU A 187 19.74 -13.11 4.31
CA LEU A 187 19.71 -11.66 4.39
C LEU A 187 20.74 -11.16 5.41
N HIS A 188 20.75 -11.74 6.61
CA HIS A 188 21.74 -11.39 7.62
C HIS A 188 23.17 -11.63 7.12
N ALA A 189 23.44 -12.72 6.42
CA ALA A 189 24.77 -13.00 5.86
C ALA A 189 25.18 -11.96 4.80
N VAL A 190 24.25 -11.56 3.93
CA VAL A 190 24.47 -10.50 2.93
C VAL A 190 24.78 -9.17 3.60
N LEU A 191 24.00 -8.78 4.62
CA LEU A 191 24.19 -7.53 5.37
C LEU A 191 25.44 -7.55 6.25
N SER A 192 25.92 -8.72 6.67
CA SER A 192 27.19 -8.88 7.39
C SER A 192 28.43 -8.77 6.49
N SER A 193 28.27 -8.77 5.16
CA SER A 193 29.39 -8.63 4.23
C SER A 193 29.83 -7.16 4.08
N PRO A 194 31.14 -6.85 4.09
CA PRO A 194 31.65 -5.48 3.94
C PRO A 194 31.24 -4.79 2.63
N ILE A 195 30.97 -5.58 1.57
CA ILE A 195 30.65 -5.10 0.22
C ILE A 195 29.20 -4.56 0.14
N ALA A 196 28.33 -4.95 1.06
CA ALA A 196 26.90 -4.58 1.04
C ALA A 196 26.59 -3.26 1.76
N ASN A 197 27.60 -2.59 2.33
CA ASN A 197 27.40 -1.41 3.19
C ASN A 197 26.98 -0.16 2.41
N ASP A 198 27.23 -0.09 1.11
CA ASP A 198 26.89 1.12 0.34
C ASP A 198 25.52 1.00 -0.35
N HIS A 199 25.15 -0.17 -0.91
CA HIS A 199 23.91 -0.30 -1.69
C HIS A 199 23.29 -1.71 -1.65
N ILE A 200 22.01 -1.80 -1.29
CA ILE A 200 21.19 -2.99 -1.49
C ILE A 200 19.91 -2.62 -2.25
N SER A 201 19.65 -3.30 -3.36
CA SER A 201 18.40 -3.09 -4.10
C SER A 201 17.26 -3.77 -3.35
N VAL A 202 16.25 -3.01 -2.94
CA VAL A 202 15.06 -3.54 -2.26
C VAL A 202 13.83 -3.17 -3.07
N SER A 203 13.00 -4.17 -3.37
CA SER A 203 11.67 -3.96 -3.92
C SER A 203 10.65 -4.08 -2.80
N VAL A 204 9.74 -3.12 -2.70
CA VAL A 204 8.73 -3.04 -1.64
C VAL A 204 7.35 -3.01 -2.27
N GLU A 205 6.43 -3.80 -1.72
CA GLU A 205 5.02 -3.84 -2.08
C GLU A 205 4.17 -3.55 -0.83
N GLY A 206 3.19 -2.67 -0.93
CA GLY A 206 2.38 -2.20 0.19
C GLY A 206 2.26 -0.67 0.22
N PRO A 207 1.79 -0.08 1.34
CA PRO A 207 1.52 -0.69 2.64
C PRO A 207 0.12 -1.30 2.75
N TYR A 208 0.04 -2.46 3.41
CA TYR A 208 -1.20 -3.14 3.76
C TYR A 208 -1.59 -2.74 5.19
N SER A 209 -2.42 -1.70 5.32
CA SER A 209 -2.92 -1.24 6.61
C SER A 209 -4.08 -2.11 7.12
N PRO A 210 -4.17 -2.37 8.43
CA PRO A 210 -5.38 -2.93 9.02
C PRO A 210 -6.55 -1.95 8.90
N ILE A 211 -7.78 -2.45 9.00
CA ILE A 211 -8.99 -1.62 9.05
C ILE A 211 -8.82 -0.64 10.22
N SER A 212 -8.98 0.65 9.94
CA SER A 212 -8.61 1.77 10.83
C SER A 212 -8.99 1.51 12.29
N MET A 213 -7.99 1.27 13.12
CA MET A 213 -8.14 1.13 14.56
C MET A 213 -8.12 2.53 15.19
N ASN A 214 -9.24 2.97 15.75
CA ASN A 214 -9.27 4.27 16.44
C ASN A 214 -8.77 4.09 17.88
N ILE A 215 -7.46 3.97 18.04
CA ILE A 215 -6.78 3.74 19.33
C ILE A 215 -7.08 4.87 20.33
N LEU A 216 -7.34 6.09 19.84
CA LEU A 216 -7.64 7.28 20.64
C LEU A 216 -9.03 7.28 21.28
N ARG A 217 -9.91 6.31 20.97
CA ARG A 217 -11.24 6.23 21.59
C ARG A 217 -11.23 5.73 23.02
N TYR A 218 -10.14 5.06 23.41
CA TYR A 218 -10.00 4.42 24.70
C TYR A 218 -9.38 5.38 25.71
N GLU A 219 -9.74 5.23 26.98
CA GLU A 219 -9.05 5.93 28.07
C GLU A 219 -7.72 5.26 28.40
N SER A 220 -7.64 3.96 28.16
CA SER A 220 -6.47 3.14 28.40
C SER A 220 -6.30 2.06 27.35
N LEU A 221 -5.05 1.79 27.01
CA LEU A 221 -4.65 0.84 25.98
C LEU A 221 -3.70 -0.20 26.57
N VAL A 222 -4.13 -1.45 26.58
CA VAL A 222 -3.31 -2.59 26.97
C VAL A 222 -2.82 -3.32 25.73
N MET A 223 -1.51 -3.33 25.53
CA MET A 223 -0.86 -4.01 24.41
C MET A 223 -0.10 -5.23 24.93
N VAL A 224 -0.49 -6.43 24.53
CA VAL A 224 0.13 -7.69 24.95
C VAL A 224 0.91 -8.30 23.78
N SER A 225 2.25 -8.35 23.88
CA SER A 225 3.12 -8.88 22.84
C SER A 225 3.86 -10.15 23.25
N GLY A 226 4.10 -11.05 22.29
CA GLY A 226 5.02 -12.17 22.43
C GLY A 226 6.12 -12.14 21.38
N GLY A 227 7.39 -12.06 21.82
CA GLY A 227 8.57 -12.10 20.94
C GLY A 227 8.57 -10.99 19.88
N SER A 228 8.69 -11.37 18.59
CA SER A 228 8.64 -10.42 17.45
C SER A 228 7.28 -9.74 17.27
N GLY A 229 6.24 -10.21 17.96
CA GLY A 229 4.91 -9.60 17.99
C GLY A 229 4.86 -8.19 18.57
N ILE A 230 5.95 -7.69 19.16
CA ILE A 230 6.06 -6.29 19.62
C ILE A 230 6.10 -5.28 18.46
N THR A 231 6.56 -5.68 17.27
CA THR A 231 6.75 -4.81 16.11
C THR A 231 5.55 -3.89 15.75
N PRO A 232 4.29 -4.35 15.68
CA PRO A 232 3.14 -3.45 15.46
C PRO A 232 2.96 -2.40 16.55
N PHE A 233 3.28 -2.73 17.81
CA PHE A 233 3.13 -1.81 18.94
C PHE A 233 4.17 -0.70 18.93
N ILE A 234 5.35 -0.95 18.36
CA ILE A 234 6.36 0.10 18.13
C ILE A 234 5.76 1.21 17.25
N SER A 235 5.09 0.83 16.16
CA SER A 235 4.46 1.80 15.24
C SER A 235 3.31 2.57 15.91
N ILE A 236 2.51 1.91 16.76
CA ILE A 236 1.46 2.57 17.57
C ILE A 236 2.06 3.58 18.53
N ILE A 237 3.10 3.19 19.28
CA ILE A 237 3.73 4.06 20.28
C ILE A 237 4.35 5.29 19.60
N ARG A 238 5.03 5.12 18.45
CA ARG A 238 5.56 6.25 17.66
C ARG A 238 4.46 7.20 17.17
N GLU A 239 3.32 6.66 16.75
CA GLU A 239 2.18 7.50 16.38
C GLU A 239 1.60 8.26 17.57
N LEU A 240 1.47 7.61 18.74
CA LEU A 240 0.99 8.26 19.95
C LEU A 240 1.95 9.34 20.46
N ILE A 241 3.27 9.15 20.29
CA ILE A 241 4.28 10.17 20.56
C ILE A 241 4.05 11.39 19.65
N TYR A 242 3.81 11.17 18.35
CA TYR A 242 3.48 12.26 17.42
C TYR A 242 2.21 13.01 17.85
N GLN A 243 1.13 12.29 18.16
CA GLN A 243 -0.15 12.87 18.59
C GLN A 243 -0.05 13.65 19.91
N SER A 244 0.77 13.15 20.84
CA SER A 244 0.98 13.78 22.15
C SER A 244 1.81 15.05 22.02
N ASN A 245 2.95 15.00 21.34
CA ASN A 245 3.92 16.09 21.32
C ASN A 245 3.64 17.17 20.27
N ILE A 246 3.07 16.81 19.11
CA ILE A 246 2.86 17.75 17.99
C ILE A 246 1.41 18.23 17.95
N MET A 247 0.45 17.34 18.21
CA MET A 247 -0.99 17.67 18.15
C MET A 247 -1.58 18.08 19.52
N ASN A 248 -0.84 17.93 20.63
CA ASN A 248 -1.30 18.21 22.01
C ASN A 248 -2.65 17.55 22.32
N THR A 249 -2.89 16.36 21.79
CA THR A 249 -4.14 15.61 22.03
C THR A 249 -4.02 14.75 23.28
N SER A 250 -5.15 14.56 23.97
CA SER A 250 -5.20 13.63 25.11
C SER A 250 -4.95 12.21 24.60
N THR A 251 -3.86 11.59 25.04
CA THR A 251 -3.52 10.20 24.72
C THR A 251 -3.99 9.25 25.83
N PRO A 252 -4.35 8.00 25.49
CA PRO A 252 -4.69 6.99 26.49
C PRO A 252 -3.50 6.66 27.39
N GLU A 253 -3.78 6.18 28.61
CA GLU A 253 -2.75 5.52 29.42
C GLU A 253 -2.35 4.19 28.80
N ILE A 254 -1.06 3.91 28.68
CA ILE A 254 -0.57 2.77 27.91
C ILE A 254 0.12 1.77 28.84
N LEU A 255 -0.39 0.54 28.84
CA LEU A 255 0.26 -0.62 29.46
C LEU A 255 0.75 -1.58 28.38
N LEU A 256 2.06 -1.68 28.22
CA LEU A 256 2.70 -2.60 27.28
C LEU A 256 3.22 -3.82 28.05
N VAL A 257 2.58 -4.97 27.87
CA VAL A 257 3.01 -6.27 28.42
C VAL A 257 3.77 -7.03 27.35
N CYS A 258 5.06 -7.28 27.55
CA CYS A 258 5.92 -7.97 26.59
C CYS A 258 6.42 -9.29 27.15
N VAL A 259 6.31 -10.38 26.38
CA VAL A 259 6.82 -11.69 26.77
C VAL A 259 7.96 -12.11 25.83
N PHE A 260 9.15 -12.29 26.41
CA PHE A 260 10.35 -12.71 25.72
C PHE A 260 10.84 -14.08 26.21
N ARG A 261 11.54 -14.81 25.33
CA ARG A 261 12.18 -16.07 25.71
C ARG A 261 13.49 -15.81 26.44
N ASN A 262 14.36 -14.99 25.85
CA ASN A 262 15.68 -14.67 26.35
C ASN A 262 15.78 -13.18 26.69
N SER A 263 16.71 -12.81 27.59
CA SER A 263 16.98 -11.40 27.92
C SER A 263 17.55 -10.61 26.75
N LEU A 264 18.23 -11.27 25.80
CA LEU A 264 18.75 -10.63 24.59
C LEU A 264 17.65 -9.99 23.72
N ASP A 265 16.44 -10.53 23.76
CA ASP A 265 15.31 -9.99 22.98
C ASP A 265 14.76 -8.69 23.62
N LEU A 266 15.15 -8.35 24.86
CA LEU A 266 14.73 -7.12 25.54
C LEU A 266 15.25 -5.85 24.86
N THR A 267 16.36 -5.94 24.13
CA THR A 267 16.92 -4.79 23.39
C THR A 267 15.94 -4.23 22.37
N VAL A 268 14.96 -5.01 21.91
CA VAL A 268 13.91 -4.53 21.00
C VAL A 268 13.07 -3.41 21.64
N LEU A 269 12.98 -3.35 22.97
CA LEU A 269 12.32 -2.26 23.69
C LEU A 269 13.02 -0.92 23.43
N ASP A 270 14.32 -0.95 23.16
CA ASP A 270 15.09 0.26 22.88
C ASP A 270 14.64 0.92 21.56
N LEU A 271 14.07 0.13 20.64
CA LEU A 271 13.55 0.60 19.35
C LEU A 271 12.17 1.27 19.45
N LEU A 272 11.55 1.29 20.63
CA LEU A 272 10.31 2.04 20.86
C LEU A 272 10.51 3.53 20.60
N LEU A 273 11.72 4.02 20.86
CA LEU A 273 12.12 5.38 20.54
C LEU A 273 12.48 5.54 19.05
N PRO A 274 12.05 6.63 18.40
CA PRO A 274 12.56 6.99 17.08
C PRO A 274 14.05 7.33 17.18
N ILE A 275 14.83 6.83 16.22
CA ILE A 275 16.30 7.00 16.16
C ILE A 275 16.66 8.43 15.71
N CYS A 276 15.73 9.15 15.09
CA CYS A 276 15.92 10.51 14.59
C CYS A 276 14.64 11.33 14.73
N SER A 277 14.43 11.89 15.92
CA SER A 277 13.58 13.07 16.03
C SER A 277 14.07 13.91 17.19
N ASN A 278 14.27 15.21 16.94
CA ASN A 278 14.53 16.25 17.96
C ASN A 278 13.39 16.43 18.98
N VAL A 279 12.46 15.47 19.04
CA VAL A 279 11.23 15.44 19.83
C VAL A 279 11.19 14.09 20.53
N SER A 280 12.13 13.87 21.44
CA SER A 280 12.35 12.61 22.15
C SER A 280 11.91 12.69 23.61
N ASP A 281 10.86 13.47 23.89
CA ASP A 281 10.29 13.56 25.24
C ASP A 281 9.06 12.65 25.39
N PHE A 282 9.20 11.62 26.22
CA PHE A 282 8.11 10.80 26.75
C PHE A 282 7.28 11.52 27.82
N SER A 283 7.64 12.73 28.22
CA SER A 283 7.06 13.43 29.37
C SER A 283 5.53 13.53 29.31
N ASN A 284 4.97 13.62 28.10
CA ASN A 284 3.53 13.73 27.87
C ASN A 284 2.82 12.38 27.67
N LEU A 285 3.55 11.26 27.59
CA LEU A 285 2.98 9.93 27.35
C LEU A 285 3.05 9.09 28.64
N LYS A 286 1.90 8.69 29.18
CA LYS A 286 1.83 7.78 30.34
C LYS A 286 2.03 6.33 29.87
N LEU A 287 3.29 5.94 29.68
CA LEU A 287 3.68 4.60 29.25
C LEU A 287 4.24 3.79 30.42
N ARG A 288 3.66 2.61 30.66
CA ARG A 288 4.16 1.59 31.59
C ARG A 288 4.47 0.32 30.80
N ILE A 289 5.69 -0.20 30.95
CA ILE A 289 6.15 -1.41 30.25
C ILE A 289 6.40 -2.51 31.28
N GLU A 290 5.77 -3.67 31.09
CA GLU A 290 6.04 -4.89 31.85
C GLU A 290 6.64 -5.96 30.95
N ALA A 291 7.94 -6.18 31.07
CA ALA A 291 8.66 -7.16 30.26
C ALA A 291 8.92 -8.44 31.06
N TYR A 292 8.46 -9.58 30.55
CA TYR A 292 8.57 -10.89 31.18
C TYR A 292 9.55 -11.77 30.39
N VAL A 293 10.66 -12.18 31.02
CA VAL A 293 11.63 -13.12 30.46
C VAL A 293 11.35 -14.51 31.01
N THR A 294 11.02 -15.45 30.11
CA THR A 294 10.45 -16.75 30.51
C THR A 294 11.49 -17.86 30.70
N LYS A 295 12.65 -17.81 30.03
CA LYS A 295 13.67 -18.87 30.09
C LYS A 295 14.73 -18.62 31.17
N GLU A 296 15.03 -17.37 31.46
CA GLU A 296 16.09 -16.95 32.38
C GLU A 296 15.49 -16.56 33.72
N LYS A 297 16.07 -17.04 34.83
CA LYS A 297 15.58 -16.79 36.19
C LYS A 297 16.18 -15.53 36.83
N GLU A 298 17.34 -15.10 36.36
CA GLU A 298 18.08 -13.95 36.89
C GLU A 298 18.68 -13.14 35.73
N LYS A 299 19.04 -11.89 36.01
CA LYS A 299 19.69 -10.99 35.05
C LYS A 299 21.08 -11.55 34.71
N PRO A 300 21.45 -11.70 33.43
CA PRO A 300 22.78 -12.20 33.06
C PRO A 300 23.88 -11.24 33.54
N THR A 301 24.93 -11.79 34.15
CA THR A 301 26.07 -11.07 34.75
C THR A 301 27.07 -10.57 33.71
N ASN A 302 27.09 -11.16 32.50
CA ASN A 302 27.93 -10.71 31.39
C ASN A 302 27.10 -9.85 30.43
N HIS A 303 27.44 -8.56 30.37
CA HIS A 303 26.89 -7.58 29.44
C HIS A 303 27.43 -7.77 28.01
N GLU A 304 27.23 -8.95 27.42
CA GLU A 304 27.29 -9.04 25.95
C GLU A 304 25.92 -8.63 25.39
N GLN A 305 25.60 -7.33 25.52
CA GLN A 305 24.48 -6.76 24.79
C GLN A 305 24.78 -6.91 23.31
N ARG A 306 24.07 -7.82 22.64
CA ARG A 306 24.00 -7.79 21.18
C ARG A 306 23.34 -6.48 20.79
N VAL A 307 24.17 -5.53 20.40
CA VAL A 307 23.75 -4.23 19.87
C VAL A 307 22.88 -4.51 18.66
N ILE A 308 21.67 -3.95 18.67
CA ILE A 308 20.80 -3.99 17.50
C ILE A 308 21.55 -3.31 16.36
N ARG A 309 21.78 -4.05 15.29
CA ARG A 309 22.41 -3.49 14.10
C ARG A 309 21.37 -2.77 13.27
N THR A 310 21.28 -1.46 13.43
CA THR A 310 20.51 -0.60 12.53
C THR A 310 21.33 -0.34 11.28
N ILE A 311 20.77 -0.66 10.11
CA ILE A 311 21.38 -0.34 8.82
C ILE A 311 20.44 0.62 8.12
N CYS A 312 20.90 1.85 7.89
CA CYS A 312 20.15 2.85 7.14
C CYS A 312 20.70 2.94 5.72
N PHE A 313 19.84 2.69 4.74
CA PHE A 313 20.16 2.92 3.34
C PHE A 313 19.69 4.33 2.95
N LYS A 314 20.57 5.11 2.32
CA LYS A 314 20.18 6.41 1.77
C LYS A 314 19.52 6.18 0.40
N PRO A 315 18.39 6.84 0.10
CA PRO A 315 17.83 6.80 -1.24
C PRO A 315 18.82 7.45 -2.21
N HIS A 316 19.12 6.76 -3.30
CA HIS A 316 19.91 7.25 -4.40
C HIS A 316 19.00 8.09 -5.33
N PRO A 317 19.49 9.10 -6.07
CA PRO A 317 18.63 9.91 -6.95
C PRO A 317 18.08 9.13 -8.15
N SER A 318 18.53 7.89 -8.38
CA SER A 318 17.94 6.94 -9.33
C SER A 318 16.93 5.97 -8.71
N ASP A 319 16.77 6.00 -7.38
CA ASP A 319 15.70 5.27 -6.69
C ASP A 319 14.38 5.91 -7.07
N VAL A 320 13.72 5.27 -8.04
CA VAL A 320 12.40 5.68 -8.51
C VAL A 320 11.44 5.51 -7.32
N PRO A 321 10.56 6.49 -7.01
CA PRO A 321 9.48 6.27 -6.04
C PRO A 321 8.72 5.01 -6.45
N ILE A 322 8.14 4.28 -5.50
CA ILE A 322 7.36 3.02 -5.64
C ILE A 322 6.26 3.15 -6.72
N SER A 323 6.65 3.23 -7.98
CA SER A 323 5.74 3.67 -9.02
C SER A 323 4.80 2.51 -9.32
N PRO A 324 3.52 2.79 -9.62
CA PRO A 324 2.67 1.75 -10.17
C PRO A 324 3.41 1.09 -11.34
N VAL A 325 3.21 -0.20 -11.54
CA VAL A 325 3.90 -1.05 -12.53
C VAL A 325 3.96 -0.43 -13.96
N LEU A 326 3.12 0.56 -14.27
CA LEU A 326 3.02 1.31 -15.52
C LEU A 326 3.69 2.70 -15.54
N GLY A 327 4.37 3.14 -14.47
CA GLY A 327 5.10 4.42 -14.40
C GLY A 327 4.22 5.66 -14.13
N SER A 328 4.79 6.87 -14.27
CA SER A 328 4.16 8.16 -13.94
C SER A 328 2.91 8.50 -14.78
N ASN A 329 2.80 7.93 -15.98
CA ASN A 329 1.65 8.07 -16.88
C ASN A 329 0.73 6.84 -16.88
N SER A 330 0.57 6.18 -15.72
CA SER A 330 -0.14 4.91 -15.58
C SER A 330 -1.54 4.91 -16.22
N TRP A 331 -2.30 6.00 -16.07
CA TRP A 331 -3.64 6.14 -16.66
C TRP A 331 -3.64 6.19 -18.19
N LEU A 332 -2.64 6.85 -18.80
CA LEU A 332 -2.51 6.89 -20.25
C LEU A 332 -2.09 5.53 -20.79
N TYR A 333 -1.13 4.86 -20.14
CA TYR A 333 -0.76 3.49 -20.51
C TYR A 333 -1.94 2.52 -20.35
N LEU A 334 -2.77 2.69 -19.31
CA LEU A 334 -3.99 1.90 -19.13
C LEU A 334 -5.00 2.16 -20.26
N ALA A 335 -5.20 3.43 -20.65
CA ALA A 335 -6.05 3.77 -21.80
C ALA A 335 -5.54 3.16 -23.11
N VAL A 336 -4.21 3.18 -23.32
CA VAL A 336 -3.56 2.57 -24.48
C VAL A 336 -3.70 1.04 -24.46
N ILE A 337 -3.52 0.38 -23.31
CA ILE A 337 -3.69 -1.08 -23.19
C ILE A 337 -5.12 -1.49 -23.50
N ILE A 338 -6.11 -0.80 -22.93
CA ILE A 338 -7.54 -1.11 -23.12
C ILE A 338 -7.95 -0.87 -24.58
N SER A 339 -7.52 0.24 -25.17
CA SER A 339 -7.83 0.53 -26.59
C SER A 339 -7.11 -0.43 -27.54
N ALA A 340 -5.82 -0.68 -27.34
CA ALA A 340 -5.05 -1.58 -28.20
C ALA A 340 -5.54 -3.03 -28.11
N SER A 341 -5.83 -3.53 -26.91
CA SER A 341 -6.38 -4.88 -26.72
C SER A 341 -7.75 -5.04 -27.37
N PHE A 342 -8.61 -4.02 -27.28
CA PHE A 342 -9.93 -4.04 -27.93
C PHE A 342 -9.83 -4.03 -29.46
N VAL A 343 -8.97 -3.16 -30.02
CA VAL A 343 -8.76 -3.12 -31.48
C VAL A 343 -8.18 -4.45 -31.98
N ALA A 344 -7.17 -5.00 -31.30
CA ALA A 344 -6.60 -6.30 -31.64
C ALA A 344 -7.64 -7.42 -31.57
N PHE A 345 -8.52 -7.40 -30.56
CA PHE A 345 -9.63 -8.34 -30.46
C PHE A 345 -10.61 -8.24 -31.63
N LEU A 346 -10.99 -7.02 -32.05
CA LEU A 346 -11.87 -6.82 -33.20
C LEU A 346 -11.25 -7.35 -34.49
N VAL A 347 -9.95 -7.09 -34.70
CA VAL A 347 -9.21 -7.58 -35.88
C VAL A 347 -9.14 -9.11 -35.88
N LEU A 348 -8.72 -9.74 -34.78
CA LEU A 348 -8.64 -11.21 -34.69
C LEU A 348 -10.00 -11.87 -34.85
N THR A 349 -11.04 -11.31 -34.24
CA THR A 349 -12.41 -11.79 -34.38
C THR A 349 -12.90 -11.65 -35.82
N GLY A 350 -12.63 -10.53 -36.49
CA GLY A 350 -12.99 -10.32 -37.89
C GLY A 350 -12.29 -11.28 -38.84
N ILE A 351 -10.99 -11.53 -38.63
CA ILE A 351 -10.19 -12.50 -39.42
C ILE A 351 -10.75 -13.91 -39.24
N LEU A 352 -10.90 -14.37 -37.99
CA LEU A 352 -11.43 -15.70 -37.71
C LEU A 352 -12.82 -15.89 -38.31
N GLN A 353 -13.68 -14.89 -38.14
CA GLN A 353 -15.04 -14.97 -38.63
C GLN A 353 -15.07 -15.03 -40.16
N ARG A 354 -14.29 -14.19 -40.85
CA ARG A 354 -14.25 -14.12 -42.32
C ARG A 354 -13.61 -15.35 -42.95
N TYR A 355 -12.49 -15.82 -42.42
CA TYR A 355 -11.65 -16.84 -43.07
C TYR A 355 -11.90 -18.27 -42.57
N TYR A 356 -12.35 -18.45 -41.32
CA TYR A 356 -12.51 -19.78 -40.73
C TYR A 356 -13.98 -20.18 -40.53
N ILE A 357 -14.79 -19.30 -39.93
CA ILE A 357 -16.17 -19.63 -39.55
C ILE A 357 -17.14 -19.43 -40.71
N TYR A 358 -17.10 -18.29 -41.39
CA TYR A 358 -18.05 -17.93 -42.45
C TYR A 358 -18.04 -18.89 -43.65
N PRO A 359 -16.89 -19.35 -44.18
CA PRO A 359 -16.89 -20.26 -45.33
C PRO A 359 -17.55 -21.61 -45.02
N LYS A 360 -17.45 -22.08 -43.77
CA LYS A 360 -17.99 -23.38 -43.33
C LYS A 360 -19.45 -23.29 -42.89
N ASP A 361 -19.79 -22.29 -42.07
CA ASP A 361 -21.10 -22.21 -41.41
C ASP A 361 -22.07 -21.27 -42.11
N LYS A 362 -21.60 -20.32 -42.93
CA LYS A 362 -22.41 -19.26 -43.56
C LYS A 362 -23.36 -18.55 -42.59
N ASN A 363 -22.96 -18.43 -41.32
CA ASN A 363 -23.79 -17.93 -40.21
C ASN A 363 -25.11 -18.70 -39.96
N THR A 364 -25.18 -19.97 -40.32
CA THR A 364 -26.35 -20.83 -40.03
C THR A 364 -26.34 -21.38 -38.60
N PHE A 365 -25.24 -21.23 -37.84
CA PHE A 365 -25.05 -21.67 -36.46
C PHE A 365 -25.20 -23.19 -36.24
N LYS A 366 -25.20 -23.99 -37.32
CA LYS A 366 -25.38 -25.44 -37.25
C LYS A 366 -24.07 -26.17 -36.96
N ILE A 367 -22.96 -25.70 -37.52
CA ILE A 367 -21.63 -26.32 -37.37
C ILE A 367 -20.91 -25.70 -36.17
N TYR A 368 -20.96 -24.37 -36.07
CA TYR A 368 -20.42 -23.63 -34.93
C TYR A 368 -21.55 -23.12 -34.04
N SER A 369 -21.93 -23.96 -33.07
CA SER A 369 -22.88 -23.59 -32.01
C SER A 369 -22.45 -22.32 -31.27
N TRP A 370 -23.42 -21.59 -30.72
CA TRP A 370 -23.19 -20.34 -29.99
C TRP A 370 -22.11 -20.42 -28.91
N SER A 371 -22.11 -21.50 -28.12
CA SER A 371 -21.16 -21.70 -27.02
C SER A 371 -19.71 -21.83 -27.51
N LYS A 372 -19.48 -22.59 -28.59
CA LYS A 372 -18.15 -22.77 -29.19
C LYS A 372 -17.57 -21.46 -29.74
N ARG A 373 -18.40 -20.62 -30.37
CA ARG A 373 -17.98 -19.30 -30.86
C ARG A 373 -17.63 -18.37 -29.69
N THR A 374 -18.46 -18.37 -28.65
CA THR A 374 -18.24 -17.55 -27.45
C THR A 374 -16.95 -17.93 -26.73
N LEU A 375 -16.67 -19.24 -26.57
CA LEU A 375 -15.42 -19.73 -25.98
C LEU A 375 -14.19 -19.23 -26.75
N LEU A 376 -14.24 -19.28 -28.08
CA LEU A 376 -13.13 -18.84 -28.92
C LEU A 376 -12.91 -17.32 -28.82
N HIS A 377 -13.99 -16.52 -28.81
CA HIS A 377 -13.89 -15.08 -28.56
C HIS A 377 -13.31 -14.77 -27.17
N LEU A 378 -13.66 -15.54 -26.14
CA LEU A 378 -13.12 -15.37 -24.79
C LEU A 378 -11.62 -15.66 -24.72
N LEU A 379 -11.16 -16.72 -25.39
CA LEU A 379 -9.73 -17.03 -25.51
C LEU A 379 -8.98 -15.89 -26.23
N PHE A 380 -9.52 -15.39 -27.33
CA PHE A 380 -8.91 -14.25 -28.04
C PHE A 380 -8.87 -12.98 -27.21
N MET A 381 -9.92 -12.68 -26.44
CA MET A 381 -9.90 -11.56 -25.49
C MET A 381 -8.77 -11.70 -24.47
N SER A 382 -8.65 -12.88 -23.83
CA SER A 382 -7.59 -13.12 -22.84
C SER A 382 -6.19 -12.98 -23.45
N PHE A 383 -5.98 -13.50 -24.66
CA PHE A 383 -4.72 -13.41 -25.37
C PHE A 383 -4.35 -11.96 -25.70
N CYS A 384 -5.30 -11.17 -26.22
CA CYS A 384 -5.09 -9.75 -26.51
C CYS A 384 -4.72 -8.94 -25.25
N ILE A 385 -5.37 -9.21 -24.12
CA ILE A 385 -5.09 -8.52 -22.85
C ILE A 385 -3.68 -8.82 -22.37
N VAL A 386 -3.26 -10.09 -22.39
CA VAL A 386 -1.91 -10.50 -21.98
C VAL A 386 -0.85 -9.85 -22.88
N VAL A 387 -1.02 -9.92 -24.20
CA VAL A 387 -0.07 -9.32 -25.15
C VAL A 387 -0.01 -7.80 -24.98
N ALA A 388 -1.16 -7.11 -24.90
CA ALA A 388 -1.18 -5.66 -24.73
C ALA A 388 -0.59 -5.18 -23.40
N ALA A 389 -0.71 -5.96 -22.32
CA ALA A 389 -0.15 -5.60 -21.01
C ALA A 389 1.38 -5.81 -20.93
N THR A 390 1.92 -6.78 -21.67
CA THR A 390 3.37 -7.07 -21.65
C THR A 390 4.19 -5.96 -22.32
N ILE A 391 3.70 -5.35 -23.40
CA ILE A 391 4.46 -4.36 -24.17
C ILE A 391 4.81 -3.12 -23.32
N PRO A 392 3.87 -2.42 -22.65
CA PRO A 392 4.19 -1.29 -21.77
C PRO A 392 5.03 -1.68 -20.57
N PHE A 393 4.82 -2.88 -20.00
CA PHE A 393 5.62 -3.39 -18.90
C PHE A 393 7.10 -3.52 -19.28
N PHE A 394 7.40 -4.10 -20.44
CA PHE A 394 8.77 -4.20 -20.94
C PHE A 394 9.38 -2.85 -21.32
N ILE A 395 8.60 -1.94 -21.90
CA ILE A 395 9.04 -0.57 -22.21
C ILE A 395 9.40 0.18 -20.91
N ASN A 396 8.55 0.10 -19.89
CA ASN A 396 8.79 0.73 -18.60
C ASN A 396 10.05 0.16 -17.93
N LYS A 397 10.19 -1.18 -17.91
CA LYS A 397 11.39 -1.87 -17.42
C LYS A 397 12.66 -1.44 -18.15
N ARG A 398 12.61 -1.29 -19.48
CA ARG A 398 13.75 -0.88 -20.31
C ARG A 398 14.09 0.60 -20.15
N SER A 399 13.09 1.46 -19.98
CA SER A 399 13.27 2.89 -19.70
C SER A 399 13.97 3.09 -18.35
N ASN A 400 13.51 2.39 -17.31
CA ASN A 400 14.15 2.42 -15.99
C ASN A 400 15.60 1.92 -16.04
N SER A 401 15.86 0.87 -16.83
CA SER A 401 17.23 0.36 -17.04
C SER A 401 18.14 1.33 -17.81
N LYS A 402 17.62 2.13 -18.75
CA LYS A 402 18.39 3.12 -19.50
C LYS A 402 18.65 4.39 -18.69
N ALA A 403 17.67 4.86 -17.91
CA ALA A 403 17.84 5.98 -16.98
C ALA A 403 18.94 5.69 -15.95
N GLY A 404 18.97 4.48 -15.38
CA GLY A 404 20.06 4.06 -14.48
C GLY A 404 21.44 3.99 -15.13
N LYS A 405 21.55 3.83 -16.46
CA LYS A 405 22.84 3.81 -17.18
C LYS A 405 23.34 5.19 -17.59
N GLN A 406 22.44 6.17 -17.74
CA GLN A 406 22.81 7.52 -18.19
C GLN A 406 23.30 8.39 -17.02
N ILE A 407 22.88 8.09 -15.79
CA ILE A 407 23.31 8.80 -14.57
C ILE A 407 24.75 8.42 -14.17
N ASN A 408 25.18 7.17 -14.40
CA ASN A 408 26.56 6.73 -14.11
C ASN A 408 27.64 7.37 -14.99
N ASN A 409 27.28 8.13 -16.03
CA ASN A 409 28.22 8.71 -16.99
C ASN A 409 28.47 10.22 -16.81
N LEU A 410 28.00 10.83 -15.71
CA LEU A 410 28.12 12.27 -15.46
C LEU A 410 28.93 12.66 -14.22
N ASP A 411 29.61 11.73 -13.56
CA ASP A 411 30.40 12.04 -12.36
C ASP A 411 31.81 12.58 -12.72
N LEU A 412 31.99 13.89 -12.53
CA LEU A 412 33.29 14.57 -12.36
C LEU A 412 33.75 14.44 -10.89
N PRO A 413 35.04 14.64 -10.54
CA PRO A 413 35.81 13.76 -9.67
C PRO A 413 35.53 13.98 -8.18
N THR A 414 35.65 12.89 -7.43
CA THR A 414 35.46 12.75 -5.99
C THR A 414 36.34 13.70 -5.15
N PRO A 415 35.81 14.43 -4.15
CA PRO A 415 36.61 14.92 -3.03
C PRO A 415 36.90 13.77 -2.07
N THR A 416 38.17 13.61 -1.76
CA THR A 416 38.74 12.54 -0.93
C THR A 416 38.48 12.76 0.57
N VAL A 417 37.26 12.56 1.09
CA VAL A 417 37.03 12.24 2.53
C VAL A 417 35.72 11.46 2.69
N SER A 418 35.76 10.33 3.41
CA SER A 418 34.61 9.47 3.72
C SER A 418 33.58 10.18 4.64
N PRO A 419 32.29 10.26 4.26
CA PRO A 419 31.26 10.97 5.04
C PRO A 419 30.79 10.21 6.30
N SER A 420 31.24 8.97 6.51
CA SER A 420 30.84 8.13 7.65
C SER A 420 31.44 8.57 8.99
N SER A 421 32.45 9.44 8.97
CA SER A 421 33.12 9.93 10.18
C SER A 421 32.38 11.06 10.90
N TRP A 422 31.43 11.75 10.23
CA TRP A 422 30.67 12.85 10.83
C TRP A 422 29.41 12.40 11.58
N LEU A 423 28.80 11.29 11.17
CA LEU A 423 27.64 10.72 11.86
C LEU A 423 28.02 10.08 13.19
N HIS A 424 29.19 9.41 13.26
CA HIS A 424 29.54 8.65 14.46
C HIS A 424 29.97 9.53 15.65
N ASN A 425 30.48 10.74 15.41
CA ASN A 425 31.00 11.61 16.46
C ASN A 425 29.97 12.59 17.06
N SER A 426 28.83 12.82 16.39
CA SER A 426 27.79 13.74 16.90
C SER A 426 26.67 13.04 17.67
N GLU A 427 26.62 11.71 17.66
CA GLU A 427 25.60 10.90 18.35
C GLU A 427 25.89 10.69 19.85
N ILE A 428 27.14 10.79 20.31
CA ILE A 428 27.52 10.37 21.68
C ILE A 428 27.14 11.40 22.77
N GLU A 429 27.00 12.70 22.44
CA GLU A 429 26.90 13.75 23.48
C GLU A 429 25.46 14.17 23.88
N MET A 430 24.40 13.69 23.22
CA MET A 430 23.00 14.08 23.53
C MET A 430 22.05 12.94 23.96
N GLU A 431 22.53 11.69 24.05
CA GLU A 431 21.66 10.51 24.24
C GLU A 431 21.12 10.29 25.67
N SER A 432 21.61 10.96 26.72
CA SER A 432 21.36 10.50 28.10
C SER A 432 19.94 10.70 28.66
N LEU A 433 19.12 11.60 28.10
CA LEU A 433 17.82 11.99 28.68
C LEU A 433 16.64 11.05 28.31
N PRO A 434 16.44 10.64 27.03
CA PRO A 434 15.31 9.79 26.64
C PRO A 434 15.39 8.37 27.21
N TRP A 435 16.60 7.79 27.22
CA TRP A 435 16.87 6.43 27.73
C TRP A 435 16.58 6.29 29.23
N ASN A 436 16.78 7.37 29.99
CA ASN A 436 16.48 7.40 31.42
C ASN A 436 14.96 7.38 31.71
N SER A 437 14.12 7.89 30.81
CA SER A 437 12.67 7.85 30.96
C SER A 437 12.11 6.47 30.62
N LEU A 438 12.64 5.84 29.56
CA LEU A 438 12.25 4.49 29.15
C LEU A 438 12.64 3.43 30.19
N SER A 439 13.85 3.53 30.76
CA SER A 439 14.30 2.61 31.81
C SER A 439 13.48 2.73 33.09
N LYS A 440 13.03 3.94 33.46
CA LYS A 440 12.10 4.17 34.58
C LYS A 440 10.70 3.63 34.32
N ALA A 441 10.24 3.66 33.07
CA ALA A 441 8.94 3.13 32.66
C ALA A 441 8.91 1.59 32.52
N THR A 442 10.07 0.93 32.49
CA THR A 442 10.21 -0.49 32.19
C THR A 442 10.48 -1.33 33.44
N ASN A 443 9.52 -2.19 33.78
CA ASN A 443 9.66 -3.20 34.82
C ASN A 443 9.96 -4.56 34.18
N VAL A 444 11.10 -5.17 34.52
CA VAL A 444 11.52 -6.47 33.99
C VAL A 444 11.35 -7.56 35.03
N HIS A 445 10.62 -8.62 34.67
CA HIS A 445 10.35 -9.79 35.49
C HIS A 445 11.04 -11.02 34.89
N TYR A 446 11.91 -11.67 35.66
CA TYR A 446 12.63 -12.88 35.24
C TYR A 446 11.96 -14.15 35.78
N GLY A 447 12.02 -15.23 35.01
CA GLY A 447 11.59 -16.57 35.40
C GLY A 447 10.08 -16.76 35.60
N LYS A 448 9.26 -15.77 35.22
CA LYS A 448 7.80 -15.80 35.40
C LYS A 448 7.08 -15.51 34.09
N ARG A 449 5.91 -16.11 33.91
CA ARG A 449 4.95 -15.73 32.86
C ARG A 449 3.98 -14.69 33.43
N PRO A 450 3.48 -13.75 32.60
CA PRO A 450 2.49 -12.78 33.04
C PRO A 450 1.19 -13.51 33.42
N ASP A 451 0.61 -13.14 34.55
CA ASP A 451 -0.76 -13.51 34.89
C ASP A 451 -1.70 -12.52 34.18
N LEU A 452 -2.00 -12.79 32.91
CA LEU A 452 -2.78 -11.90 32.07
C LEU A 452 -4.19 -11.67 32.62
N LYS A 453 -4.76 -12.67 33.30
CA LYS A 453 -6.09 -12.54 33.91
C LYS A 453 -6.05 -11.53 35.04
N LYS A 454 -5.06 -11.62 35.93
CA LYS A 454 -4.88 -10.65 37.01
C LYS A 454 -4.62 -9.24 36.47
N ILE A 455 -3.69 -9.12 35.53
CA ILE A 455 -3.29 -7.82 34.96
C ILE A 455 -4.48 -7.12 34.28
N LEU A 456 -5.30 -7.84 33.51
CA LEU A 456 -6.44 -7.25 32.80
C LEU A 456 -7.61 -6.90 33.72
N LEU A 457 -7.82 -7.65 34.80
CA LEU A 457 -8.92 -7.41 35.74
C LEU A 457 -8.62 -6.29 36.77
N GLU A 458 -7.35 -5.99 37.03
CA GLU A 458 -6.95 -4.91 37.96
C GLU A 458 -7.08 -3.50 37.35
N ILE A 459 -7.46 -3.38 36.08
CA ILE A 459 -7.57 -2.10 35.37
C ILE A 459 -8.93 -1.48 35.62
N ASN A 460 -8.96 -0.40 36.40
CA ASN A 460 -10.18 0.26 36.88
C ASN A 460 -10.77 1.32 35.93
N GLN A 461 -10.26 1.48 34.71
CA GLN A 461 -10.73 2.53 33.78
C GLN A 461 -12.04 2.15 33.09
N MET A 462 -12.84 3.14 32.67
CA MET A 462 -14.19 2.86 32.14
C MET A 462 -14.17 2.27 30.73
N ASN A 463 -13.15 2.58 29.92
CA ASN A 463 -13.05 2.13 28.53
C ASN A 463 -11.63 1.73 28.17
N VAL A 464 -11.36 0.41 28.16
CA VAL A 464 -10.02 -0.16 27.96
C VAL A 464 -9.96 -0.91 26.64
N GLY A 465 -9.06 -0.48 25.75
CA GLY A 465 -8.73 -1.21 24.53
C GLY A 465 -7.66 -2.27 24.81
N VAL A 466 -7.92 -3.53 24.48
CA VAL A 466 -6.96 -4.63 24.65
C VAL A 466 -6.53 -5.17 23.29
N VAL A 467 -5.24 -5.19 23.05
CA VAL A 467 -4.66 -5.55 21.75
C VAL A 467 -3.57 -6.59 21.95
N ALA A 468 -3.64 -7.72 21.22
CA ALA A 468 -2.67 -8.81 21.36
C ALA A 468 -1.97 -9.16 20.04
N SER A 469 -0.65 -9.34 20.09
CA SER A 469 0.19 -9.70 18.93
C SER A 469 1.26 -10.73 19.31
N GLY A 470 1.46 -11.76 18.48
CA GLY A 470 2.44 -12.82 18.72
C GLY A 470 1.86 -14.24 18.63
N PRO A 471 2.42 -15.22 19.36
CA PRO A 471 2.04 -16.63 19.27
C PRO A 471 0.52 -16.86 19.43
N SER A 472 -0.02 -17.85 18.72
CA SER A 472 -1.45 -18.17 18.76
C SER A 472 -1.96 -18.39 20.18
N GLY A 473 -1.24 -19.16 21.01
CA GLY A 473 -1.64 -19.42 22.40
C GLY A 473 -1.89 -18.14 23.22
N LEU A 474 -0.96 -17.18 23.14
CA LEU A 474 -1.08 -15.89 23.84
C LEU A 474 -2.30 -15.09 23.36
N ARG A 475 -2.54 -15.04 22.05
CA ARG A 475 -3.68 -14.29 21.50
C ARG A 475 -5.02 -14.89 21.90
N HIS A 476 -5.14 -16.23 21.87
CA HIS A 476 -6.37 -16.92 22.29
C HIS A 476 -6.63 -16.74 23.78
N GLU A 477 -5.58 -16.76 24.61
CA GLU A 477 -5.70 -16.51 26.05
C GLU A 477 -6.24 -15.10 26.34
N VAL A 478 -5.66 -14.07 25.72
CA VAL A 478 -6.15 -12.69 25.86
C VAL A 478 -7.61 -12.55 25.36
N ALA A 479 -7.92 -13.14 24.21
CA ALA A 479 -9.27 -13.13 23.66
C ALA A 479 -10.28 -13.83 24.58
N ALA A 480 -9.92 -14.96 25.17
CA ALA A 480 -10.75 -15.71 26.11
C ALA A 480 -11.01 -14.90 27.38
N ILE A 481 -10.01 -14.20 27.91
CA ILE A 481 -10.17 -13.34 29.09
C ILE A 481 -11.14 -12.19 28.78
N CYS A 482 -10.95 -11.49 27.66
CA CYS A 482 -11.80 -10.36 27.32
C CYS A 482 -13.25 -10.78 26.96
N SER A 483 -13.44 -11.98 26.42
CA SER A 483 -14.78 -12.52 26.11
C SER A 483 -15.47 -13.22 27.28
N SER A 484 -14.78 -13.41 28.41
CA SER A 484 -15.32 -14.14 29.57
C SER A 484 -16.40 -13.38 30.35
N GLY A 485 -16.64 -12.10 30.06
CA GLY A 485 -17.62 -11.26 30.77
C GLY A 485 -17.24 -10.95 32.22
N LEU A 486 -15.99 -11.20 32.62
CA LEU A 486 -15.48 -10.88 33.96
C LEU A 486 -15.24 -9.38 34.18
N ALA A 487 -15.18 -8.60 33.10
CA ALA A 487 -14.96 -7.16 33.11
C ALA A 487 -15.66 -6.53 31.89
N ASP A 488 -16.70 -5.74 32.13
CA ASP A 488 -17.56 -5.16 31.07
C ASP A 488 -16.91 -3.98 30.33
N ASN A 489 -15.77 -3.48 30.84
CA ASN A 489 -15.01 -2.34 30.33
C ASN A 489 -13.91 -2.72 29.31
N LEU A 490 -13.72 -4.02 29.03
CA LEU A 490 -12.66 -4.51 28.14
C LEU A 490 -13.15 -4.68 26.70
N HIS A 491 -12.53 -3.95 25.77
CA HIS A 491 -12.76 -4.08 24.33
C HIS A 491 -11.57 -4.74 23.66
N TYR A 492 -11.72 -6.02 23.30
CA TYR A 492 -10.68 -6.77 22.61
C TYR A 492 -10.64 -6.49 21.12
N GLU A 493 -9.46 -6.15 20.63
CA GLU A 493 -9.16 -6.05 19.20
C GLU A 493 -8.03 -7.01 18.85
N SER A 494 -8.36 -8.02 18.03
CA SER A 494 -7.38 -8.99 17.59
C SER A 494 -6.51 -8.41 16.48
N ILE A 495 -5.19 -8.39 16.68
CA ILE A 495 -4.24 -8.25 15.57
C ILE A 495 -4.02 -9.65 15.00
N SER A 496 -4.79 -9.98 13.97
CA SER A 496 -4.68 -11.26 13.28
C SER A 496 -3.64 -11.17 12.15
N PHE A 497 -2.36 -11.01 12.51
CA PHE A 497 -1.27 -11.35 11.59
C PHE A 497 -0.47 -12.50 12.20
N SER A 498 -0.86 -13.72 11.80
CA SER A 498 -0.04 -14.92 11.95
C SER A 498 0.69 -15.15 10.64
N TRP A 499 2.01 -15.25 10.70
CA TRP A 499 2.83 -15.77 9.61
C TRP A 499 3.47 -17.07 10.05
#